data_AF-A0A8S3ILK5-F1
#
_entry.id   AF-A0A8S3ILK5-F1
#
_cell.length_a   1.000
_cell.length_b   1.000
_cell.length_c   1.000
_cell.angle_alpha   90.00
_cell.angle_beta   90.00
_cell.angle_gamma   90.00
#
_symmetry.space_group_name_H-M   'P 1'
#
loop_
_entity.id
_entity.type
_entity.pdbx_description
1 polymer ?
#
loop_
_entity_poly.entity_id
_entity_poly.type
_entity_poly.pdbx_seq_one_letter_code
_entity_poly.pdbx_strand_id
1 'polypeptide(L)'
;MSSSTHAIYSSTLSLSLQGYEFQPQYGVQLVFNETAQSLILCSTACNQNPSCRIFDYDSSSHRCRLFEADLTNGAIIAAASQTSIVGSMILSASLYASMYNQSCSACQENR
;
A
#
# COMPACT_ATOMS: atom_id res chain seq x y z
N MET A 1 15.25 -11.86 -32.34
CA MET A 1 13.90 -11.96 -31.74
C MET A 1 14.08 -11.84 -30.24
N SER A 2 14.10 -10.61 -29.71
CA SER A 2 14.34 -10.37 -28.28
C SER A 2 13.02 -10.34 -27.54
N SER A 3 12.87 -11.28 -26.60
CA SER A 3 11.77 -11.35 -25.65
C SER A 3 12.09 -10.39 -24.49
N SER A 4 11.26 -9.37 -24.31
CA SER A 4 11.41 -8.34 -23.27
C SER A 4 10.73 -8.79 -21.96
N THR A 5 11.50 -9.40 -21.07
CA THR A 5 11.05 -9.69 -19.70
C THR A 5 11.14 -8.43 -18.85
N HIS A 6 10.00 -7.81 -18.60
CA HIS A 6 9.85 -6.71 -17.65
C HIS A 6 10.23 -7.22 -16.26
N ALA A 7 11.03 -6.46 -15.49
CA ALA A 7 11.26 -6.80 -14.09
C ALA A 7 9.93 -6.64 -13.33
N ILE A 8 9.28 -7.77 -13.01
CA ILE A 8 8.01 -7.78 -12.29
C ILE A 8 8.32 -7.47 -10.82
N TYR A 9 8.20 -6.21 -10.43
CA TYR A 9 8.05 -5.85 -9.03
C TYR A 9 6.75 -6.50 -8.54
N SER A 10 6.86 -7.57 -7.76
CA SER A 10 5.72 -8.32 -7.25
C SER A 10 5.48 -7.93 -5.79
N SER A 11 4.48 -7.09 -5.56
CA SER A 11 3.85 -6.91 -4.24
C SER A 11 2.72 -7.91 -4.09
N THR A 12 2.62 -8.55 -2.93
CA THR A 12 1.40 -9.29 -2.56
C THR A 12 0.48 -8.37 -1.78
N LEU A 13 -0.79 -8.32 -2.18
CA LEU A 13 -1.83 -7.60 -1.47
C LEU A 13 -2.53 -8.57 -0.52
N SER A 14 -2.50 -8.27 0.78
CA SER A 14 -3.32 -8.96 1.78
C SER A 14 -4.46 -8.05 2.21
N LEU A 15 -5.67 -8.58 2.32
CA LEU A 15 -6.87 -7.83 2.72
C LEU A 15 -7.41 -8.37 4.05
N SER A 16 -7.86 -7.47 4.91
CA SER A 16 -8.62 -7.82 6.12
C SER A 16 -10.04 -8.24 5.76
N LEU A 17 -10.76 -8.73 6.78
CA LEU A 17 -12.22 -8.77 6.73
C LEU A 17 -12.78 -7.34 6.68
N GLN A 18 -14.06 -7.22 6.32
CA GLN A 18 -14.79 -5.97 6.40
C GLN A 18 -15.03 -5.54 7.86
N GLY A 19 -15.15 -4.23 8.09
CA GLY A 19 -15.38 -3.63 9.41
C GLY A 19 -14.11 -3.28 10.17
N TYR A 20 -12.97 -3.20 9.47
CA TYR A 20 -11.69 -2.85 10.07
C TYR A 20 -11.05 -1.64 9.40
N GLU A 21 -10.33 -0.87 10.19
CA GLU A 21 -9.54 0.26 9.72
C GLU A 21 -8.14 0.26 10.34
N PHE A 22 -7.22 0.98 9.70
CA PHE A 22 -5.87 1.11 10.22
C PHE A 22 -5.74 2.36 11.09
N GLN A 23 -5.19 2.17 12.29
CA GLN A 23 -4.88 3.22 13.25
C GLN A 23 -3.36 3.32 13.37
N PRO A 24 -2.72 4.37 12.80
CA PRO A 24 -1.29 4.57 13.01
C PRO A 24 -1.01 4.95 14.47
N GLN A 25 0.12 4.49 15.00
CA GLN A 25 0.55 4.79 16.37
C GLN A 25 0.95 6.27 16.52
N TYR A 26 1.45 6.88 15.44
CA TYR A 26 1.83 8.29 15.38
C TYR A 26 1.08 9.00 14.26
N GLY A 27 0.51 10.18 14.53
CA GLY A 27 -0.37 10.91 13.61
C GLY A 27 0.26 11.40 12.30
N VAL A 28 1.54 11.13 12.04
CA VAL A 28 2.33 11.67 10.91
C VAL A 28 2.62 10.60 9.83
N GLN A 29 1.77 9.59 9.69
CA GLN A 29 2.02 8.49 8.74
C GLN A 29 0.97 8.38 7.63
N LEU A 30 0.04 9.33 7.55
CA LEU A 30 -0.96 9.43 6.50
C LEU A 30 -0.36 10.12 5.28
N VAL A 31 -0.14 9.35 4.22
CA VAL A 31 0.49 9.81 2.97
C VAL A 31 -0.54 10.41 2.03
N PHE A 32 -1.76 9.87 2.08
CA PHE A 32 -2.86 10.26 1.21
C PHE A 32 -4.18 9.98 1.91
N ASN A 33 -5.12 10.91 1.79
CA ASN A 33 -6.46 10.79 2.34
C ASN A 33 -7.45 11.48 1.43
N GLU A 34 -8.05 10.72 0.53
CA GLU A 34 -8.99 11.24 -0.46
C GLU A 34 -10.07 10.20 -0.76
N THR A 35 -10.95 10.53 -1.70
CA THR A 35 -11.95 9.61 -2.22
C THR A 35 -11.37 8.72 -3.34
N ALA A 36 -11.68 7.43 -3.29
CA ALA A 36 -11.45 6.49 -4.38
C ALA A 36 -12.76 5.79 -4.72
N GLN A 37 -13.07 5.62 -6.01
CA GLN A 37 -14.37 5.04 -6.41
C GLN A 37 -14.47 3.54 -6.09
N SER A 38 -13.35 2.87 -5.83
CA SER A 38 -13.34 1.45 -5.50
C SER A 38 -12.12 1.06 -4.68
N LEU A 39 -12.22 -0.10 -4.02
CA LEU A 39 -11.12 -0.76 -3.33
C LEU A 39 -9.90 -0.94 -4.25
N ILE A 40 -10.13 -1.32 -5.51
CA ILE A 40 -9.07 -1.56 -6.50
C ILE A 40 -8.32 -0.26 -6.83
N LEU A 41 -9.04 0.87 -6.93
CA LEU A 41 -8.39 2.15 -7.18
C LEU A 41 -7.58 2.62 -5.96
N CYS A 42 -8.10 2.40 -4.74
CA CYS A 42 -7.37 2.69 -3.51
C CYS A 42 -6.09 1.84 -3.39
N SER A 43 -6.18 0.53 -3.67
CA SER A 43 -5.02 -0.37 -3.65
C SER A 43 -4.01 -0.03 -4.75
N THR A 44 -4.48 0.38 -5.93
CA THR A 44 -3.62 0.85 -7.03
C THR A 44 -2.88 2.12 -6.64
N ALA A 45 -3.55 3.07 -5.98
CA ALA A 45 -2.92 4.28 -5.48
C ALA A 45 -1.84 3.97 -4.44
N CYS A 46 -2.08 3.00 -3.55
CA CYS A 46 -1.05 2.51 -2.64
C CYS A 46 0.12 1.87 -3.40
N ASN A 47 -0.15 1.03 -4.41
CA ASN A 47 0.89 0.37 -5.19
C ASN A 47 1.78 1.34 -5.97
N GLN A 48 1.21 2.46 -6.43
CA GLN A 48 1.94 3.50 -7.15
C GLN A 48 2.71 4.44 -6.22
N ASN A 49 2.39 4.46 -4.93
CA ASN A 49 3.10 5.27 -3.95
C ASN A 49 4.21 4.43 -3.29
N PRO A 50 5.49 4.73 -3.55
CA PRO A 50 6.62 3.92 -3.05
C PRO A 50 6.74 3.91 -1.53
N SER A 51 6.11 4.86 -0.84
CA SER A 51 6.10 4.94 0.61
C SER A 51 4.91 4.21 1.23
N CYS A 52 3.84 3.91 0.46
CA CYS A 52 2.67 3.24 1.00
C CYS A 52 2.97 1.78 1.37
N ARG A 53 2.52 1.38 2.56
CA ARG A 53 2.65 0.02 3.11
C ARG A 53 1.30 -0.55 3.50
N ILE A 54 0.41 0.31 4.00
CA ILE A 54 -0.96 -0.04 4.38
C ILE A 54 -1.92 0.97 3.76
N PHE A 55 -3.11 0.52 3.39
CA PHE A 55 -4.24 1.40 3.10
C PHE A 55 -5.49 0.88 3.81
N ASP A 56 -6.46 1.77 4.01
CA ASP A 56 -7.83 1.34 4.29
C ASP A 56 -8.83 2.07 3.40
N TYR A 57 -9.82 1.31 2.95
CA TYR A 57 -10.86 1.77 2.05
C TYR A 57 -12.24 1.51 2.67
N ASP A 58 -13.03 2.57 2.78
CA ASP A 58 -14.43 2.48 3.18
C ASP A 58 -15.35 2.61 1.97
N SER A 59 -16.13 1.57 1.68
CA SER A 59 -17.00 1.58 0.50
C SER A 59 -18.25 2.44 0.63
N SER A 60 -18.70 2.78 1.85
CA SER A 60 -19.86 3.63 2.06
C SER A 60 -19.58 5.11 1.79
N SER A 61 -18.40 5.59 2.20
CA SER A 61 -17.96 6.98 2.08
C SER A 61 -16.96 7.19 0.94
N HIS A 62 -16.55 6.11 0.27
CA HIS A 62 -15.46 6.09 -0.71
C HIS A 62 -14.12 6.58 -0.16
N ARG A 63 -13.95 6.65 1.17
CA ARG A 63 -12.74 7.14 1.82
C ARG A 63 -11.59 6.15 1.58
N CYS A 64 -10.47 6.66 1.08
CA CYS A 64 -9.23 5.93 0.88
C CYS A 64 -8.10 6.63 1.64
N ARG A 65 -7.54 5.93 2.63
CA ARG A 65 -6.36 6.40 3.37
C ARG A 65 -5.17 5.52 3.04
N LEU A 66 -4.04 6.13 2.69
CA LEU A 66 -2.77 5.44 2.45
C LEU A 66 -1.80 5.81 3.57
N PHE A 67 -1.08 4.83 4.07
CA PHE A 67 -0.16 4.98 5.17
C PHE A 67 1.24 4.50 4.80
N GLU A 68 2.22 5.26 5.27
CA GLU A 68 3.64 4.89 5.33
C GLU A 68 3.91 3.88 6.45
N ALA A 69 2.98 3.80 7.39
CA ALA A 69 2.96 2.87 8.51
C ALA A 69 2.79 1.41 8.08
N ASP A 70 3.35 0.51 8.87
CA ASP A 70 3.10 -0.92 8.84
C ASP A 70 2.52 -1.40 10.19
N LEU A 71 2.43 -2.72 10.40
CA LEU A 71 1.88 -3.29 11.63
C LEU A 71 2.82 -3.18 12.84
N THR A 72 4.05 -2.68 12.67
CA THR A 72 4.98 -2.42 13.78
C THR A 72 4.75 -1.05 14.42
N ASN A 73 4.15 -0.12 13.68
CA ASN A 73 3.91 1.26 14.09
C ASN A 73 2.44 1.67 13.95
N GLY A 74 1.53 0.70 14.01
CA GLY A 74 0.09 0.90 14.03
C GLY A 74 -0.66 -0.42 14.25
N ALA A 75 -1.98 -0.35 14.23
CA ALA A 75 -2.84 -1.51 14.47
C ALA A 75 -4.05 -1.51 13.55
N ILE A 76 -4.52 -2.71 13.22
CA ILE A 76 -5.83 -2.91 12.61
C ILE A 76 -6.85 -2.98 13.73
N ILE A 77 -7.79 -2.04 13.74
CA ILE A 77 -8.83 -1.92 14.76
C ILE A 77 -10.22 -2.02 14.13
N ALA A 78 -11.23 -2.27 14.95
CA ALA A 78 -12.61 -2.22 14.50
C ALA A 78 -12.93 -0.81 14.02
N ALA A 79 -13.41 -0.68 12.79
CA ALA A 79 -13.81 0.59 12.22
C ALA A 79 -15.18 1.00 12.76
N ALA A 80 -15.40 2.31 12.88
CA ALA A 80 -16.75 2.84 13.11
C ALA A 80 -17.73 2.44 11.99
N SER A 81 -17.21 2.27 10.78
CA SER A 81 -17.93 1.76 9.63
C SER A 81 -17.73 0.25 9.47
N GLN A 82 -18.84 -0.49 9.35
CA GLN A 82 -18.78 -1.91 9.01
C GLN A 82 -18.42 -2.16 7.54
N THR A 83 -18.14 -1.11 6.75
CA THR A 83 -17.82 -1.24 5.32
C THR A 83 -16.35 -1.06 4.98
N SER A 84 -15.50 -0.78 5.97
CA SER A 84 -14.07 -0.55 5.80
C SER A 84 -13.29 -1.86 5.64
N ILE A 85 -12.27 -1.85 4.77
CA ILE A 85 -11.32 -2.96 4.56
C ILE A 85 -9.91 -2.38 4.61
N VAL A 86 -9.01 -3.05 5.34
CA VAL A 86 -7.58 -2.74 5.36
C VAL A 86 -6.85 -3.61 4.34
N GLY A 87 -5.98 -3.00 3.54
CA GLY A 87 -5.04 -3.71 2.70
C GLY A 87 -3.58 -3.46 3.11
N SER A 88 -2.78 -4.51 3.13
CA SER A 88 -1.33 -4.41 3.35
C SER A 88 -0.55 -4.87 2.12
N MET A 89 0.41 -4.04 1.74
CA MET A 89 1.31 -4.28 0.61
C MET A 89 2.56 -4.97 1.14
N ILE A 90 2.64 -6.28 0.95
CA ILE A 90 3.78 -7.07 1.35
C ILE A 90 4.77 -7.08 0.18
N LEU A 91 5.91 -6.43 0.40
CA LEU A 91 7.02 -6.46 -0.56
C LEU A 91 7.81 -7.75 -0.35
N SER A 92 8.07 -8.51 -1.41
CA SER A 92 8.93 -9.69 -1.32
C SER A 92 10.35 -9.27 -0.93
N ALA A 93 10.82 -9.68 0.25
CA ALA A 93 12.10 -9.28 0.83
C ALA A 93 13.33 -9.57 -0.06
N SER A 94 13.25 -10.54 -0.97
CA SER A 94 14.31 -10.88 -1.91
C SER A 94 14.66 -9.77 -2.92
N LEU A 95 13.78 -8.79 -3.13
CA LEU A 95 13.99 -7.68 -4.09
C LEU A 95 14.06 -6.30 -3.42
N TYR A 96 13.49 -6.15 -2.20
CA TYR A 96 13.56 -4.88 -1.46
C TYR A 96 14.95 -4.65 -0.84
N ALA A 97 15.61 -5.71 -0.36
CA ALA A 97 16.93 -5.61 0.28
C ALA A 97 18.02 -5.10 -0.69
N SER A 98 17.89 -5.32 -1.99
CA SER A 98 18.85 -4.84 -2.99
C SER A 98 18.60 -3.39 -3.44
N MET A 99 17.42 -2.82 -3.16
CA MET A 99 17.01 -1.49 -3.66
C MET A 99 16.68 -0.46 -2.58
N TYR A 100 16.48 -0.88 -1.33
CA TYR A 100 16.24 0.04 -0.22
C TYR A 100 17.47 0.95 0.01
N ASN A 101 17.25 2.27 0.02
CA ASN A 101 18.28 3.30 0.15
C ASN A 101 19.26 3.43 -1.04
N GLN A 102 18.94 2.82 -2.18
CA GLN A 102 19.68 3.04 -3.43
C GLN A 102 19.20 4.33 -4.12
N SER A 103 20.11 5.03 -4.80
CA SER A 103 19.75 6.18 -5.65
C SER A 103 18.89 5.75 -6.83
N CYS A 104 18.08 6.66 -7.39
CA CYS A 104 17.26 6.38 -8.59
C CYS A 104 18.09 5.88 -9.80
N SER A 105 19.41 6.11 -9.80
CA SER A 105 20.34 5.55 -10.78
C SER A 105 20.50 4.03 -10.69
N ALA A 106 20.16 3.41 -9.55
CA ALA A 106 20.15 1.95 -9.41
C ALA A 106 19.00 1.28 -10.18
N CYS A 107 17.97 2.05 -10.58
CA CYS A 107 16.93 1.61 -11.50
C CYS A 107 17.34 1.75 -12.98
N GLN A 108 18.56 2.23 -13.28
CA GLN A 108 19.04 2.33 -14.64
C GLN A 108 19.71 1.04 -15.08
N GLU A 109 18.90 0.13 -15.61
CA GLU A 109 19.22 -0.38 -16.94
C GLU A 109 17.94 -0.44 -17.76
N ASN A 110 18.05 0.07 -18.99
CA ASN A 110 17.14 -0.14 -20.13
C ASN A 110 16.07 0.93 -20.35
N ARG A 111 16.55 2.12 -20.70
CA ARG A 111 15.81 3.10 -21.50
C ARG A 111 15.52 2.57 -22.91
#